data_AF-A0A3M2DM76-F1
#
_entry.id   AF-A0A3M2DM76-F1
#
_cell.length_a   1.000
_cell.length_b   1.000
_cell.length_c   1.000
_cell.angle_alpha   90.00
_cell.angle_beta   90.00
_cell.angle_gamma   90.00
#
_symmetry.space_group_name_H-M   'P 1'
#
loop_
_entity.id
_entity.type
_entity.pdbx_description
1 polymer ?
#
loop_
_entity_poly.entity_id
_entity_poly.type
_entity_poly.pdbx_seq_one_letter_code
_entity_poly.pdbx_strand_id
1 'polypeptide(L)'
;MNRSIKQSFWAIGLIVTLCYQSTLARSMPDFSDVAKKLRPSVVNVSVVQEISQQRSLIEQFFERRFGQPIPNEPKLSRAIGSGFIISEDGYILTNRHVVDDAETVTVRLWNRREYKAKVVGTDAGTDVALLKINADDLQPVDIGDS
;
A
#
# COMPACT_ATOMS: atom_id res chain seq x y z
N MET A 1 75.31 36.03 -9.74
CA MET A 1 74.14 36.64 -10.41
C MET A 1 73.11 35.55 -10.68
N ASN A 2 72.04 35.55 -9.86
CA ASN A 2 70.82 34.74 -9.77
C ASN A 2 70.59 33.49 -10.66
N ARG A 3 70.66 32.32 -10.01
CA ARG A 3 70.07 31.03 -10.46
C ARG A 3 68.83 30.61 -9.63
N SER A 4 68.08 31.56 -9.07
CA SER A 4 67.07 31.32 -8.02
C SER A 4 65.61 31.68 -8.37
N ILE A 5 65.20 31.65 -9.65
CA ILE A 5 63.84 32.08 -10.06
C ILE A 5 63.05 31.03 -10.85
N LYS A 6 63.63 29.86 -11.17
CA LYS A 6 62.93 28.84 -11.98
C LYS A 6 62.15 27.77 -11.20
N GLN A 7 62.20 27.75 -9.86
CA GLN A 7 61.48 26.73 -9.08
C GLN A 7 60.16 27.21 -8.45
N SER A 8 59.85 28.51 -8.52
CA SER A 8 58.62 29.05 -7.91
C SER A 8 57.39 29.07 -8.83
N PHE A 9 57.52 28.70 -10.11
CA PHE A 9 56.38 28.67 -11.04
C PHE A 9 55.70 27.30 -11.18
N TRP A 10 56.31 26.23 -10.66
CA TRP A 10 55.72 24.89 -10.67
C TRP A 10 54.88 24.55 -9.44
N ALA A 11 54.75 25.48 -8.47
CA ALA A 11 53.99 25.24 -7.24
C ALA A 11 52.56 25.80 -7.26
N ILE A 12 52.24 26.76 -8.14
CA ILE A 12 50.94 27.43 -8.14
C ILE A 12 49.92 26.70 -9.05
N GLY A 13 50.37 26.06 -10.14
CA GLY A 13 49.50 25.27 -11.01
C GLY A 13 48.97 23.98 -10.38
N LEU A 14 49.67 23.45 -9.37
CA LEU A 14 49.30 22.16 -8.76
C LEU A 14 48.25 22.29 -7.65
N ILE A 15 48.06 23.49 -7.08
CA ILE A 15 47.07 23.73 -6.02
C ILE A 15 45.67 24.02 -6.61
N VAL A 16 45.58 24.58 -7.81
CA VAL A 16 44.28 24.87 -8.46
C VAL A 16 43.64 23.63 -9.11
N THR A 17 44.42 22.59 -9.36
CA THR A 17 43.92 21.35 -10.00
C THR A 17 43.26 20.38 -9.01
N LEU A 18 43.39 20.61 -7.69
CA LEU A 18 42.91 19.66 -6.67
C LEU A 18 41.46 19.87 -6.16
N CYS A 19 40.73 20.88 -6.65
CA CYS A 19 39.33 21.14 -6.22
C CYS A 19 38.25 20.75 -7.24
N TYR A 20 38.60 20.08 -8.34
CA TYR A 20 37.62 19.49 -9.26
C TYR A 20 37.20 18.07 -8.89
N GLN A 21 37.30 17.70 -7.62
CA GLN A 21 36.53 16.57 -7.13
C GLN A 21 35.13 17.08 -6.79
N SER A 22 34.30 17.27 -7.82
CA SER A 22 32.86 17.24 -7.63
C SER A 22 32.56 15.88 -7.03
N THR A 23 32.35 15.83 -5.72
CA THR A 23 31.67 14.71 -5.11
C THR A 23 30.30 14.68 -5.78
N LEU A 24 30.13 13.79 -6.76
CA LEU A 24 28.81 13.35 -7.15
C LEU A 24 28.25 12.70 -5.89
N ALA A 25 27.61 13.49 -5.04
CA ALA A 25 26.69 12.99 -4.06
C ALA A 25 25.71 12.16 -4.88
N ARG A 26 25.89 10.83 -4.84
CA ARG A 26 25.04 9.90 -5.55
C ARG A 26 23.68 10.07 -4.89
N SER A 27 22.85 10.94 -5.47
CA SER A 27 21.51 11.21 -4.96
C SER A 27 20.84 9.85 -4.81
N MET A 28 20.32 9.58 -3.62
CA MET A 28 19.63 8.33 -3.35
C MET A 28 18.55 8.13 -4.44
N PRO A 29 18.27 6.88 -4.85
CA PRO A 29 17.19 6.60 -5.80
C PRO A 29 15.91 7.33 -5.36
N ASP A 30 15.33 8.13 -6.26
CA ASP A 30 14.07 8.82 -6.02
C ASP A 30 12.90 7.93 -6.51
N PHE A 31 12.05 7.52 -5.58
CA PHE A 31 10.85 6.71 -5.85
C PHE A 31 9.60 7.57 -6.04
N SER A 32 9.68 8.88 -5.85
CA SER A 32 8.52 9.78 -5.87
C SER A 32 7.85 9.82 -7.24
N ASP A 33 8.63 9.72 -8.32
CA ASP A 33 8.09 9.73 -9.69
C ASP A 33 7.38 8.43 -10.04
N VAL A 34 7.90 7.29 -9.60
CA VAL A 34 7.23 5.99 -9.74
C VAL A 34 5.95 5.98 -8.93
N ALA A 35 5.99 6.45 -7.69
CA ALA A 35 4.81 6.55 -6.83
C ALA A 35 3.75 7.47 -7.43
N LYS A 36 4.12 8.63 -7.98
CA LYS A 36 3.19 9.55 -8.69
C LYS A 36 2.54 8.86 -9.89
N LYS A 37 3.32 8.13 -10.69
CA LYS A 37 2.85 7.43 -11.88
C LYS A 37 1.91 6.26 -11.56
N LEU A 38 2.21 5.50 -10.51
CA LEU A 38 1.46 4.30 -10.12
C LEU A 38 0.32 4.57 -9.13
N ARG A 39 0.27 5.75 -8.51
CA ARG A 39 -0.81 6.10 -7.56
C ARG A 39 -2.21 5.79 -8.09
N PRO A 40 -2.55 6.03 -9.37
CA PRO A 40 -3.89 5.73 -9.88
C PRO A 40 -4.24 4.24 -9.94
N SER A 41 -3.23 3.37 -9.97
CA SER A 41 -3.37 1.91 -10.04
C SER A 41 -3.57 1.26 -8.66
N VAL A 42 -3.34 2.00 -7.57
CA VAL A 42 -3.50 1.51 -6.20
C VAL A 42 -4.84 1.92 -5.63
N VAL A 43 -5.53 0.97 -5.00
CA VAL A 43 -6.85 1.17 -4.40
C VAL A 43 -6.85 0.89 -2.91
N ASN A 44 -7.79 1.49 -2.20
CA ASN A 44 -8.14 1.09 -0.84
C ASN A 44 -9.26 0.06 -0.90
N VAL A 45 -9.14 -1.01 -0.13
CA VAL A 45 -10.16 -2.04 0.05
C VAL A 45 -10.67 -1.93 1.48
N SER A 46 -11.96 -1.70 1.63
CA SER A 46 -12.63 -1.64 2.93
C SER A 46 -13.69 -2.73 2.97
N VAL A 47 -13.71 -3.51 4.05
CA VAL A 47 -14.69 -4.58 4.23
C VAL A 47 -15.49 -4.38 5.50
N VAL A 48 -16.75 -4.78 5.46
CA VAL A 48 -17.62 -4.89 6.63
C VAL A 48 -17.95 -6.37 6.80
N GLN A 49 -17.72 -6.87 8.01
CA GLN A 49 -17.98 -8.24 8.42
C GLN A 49 -18.96 -8.22 9.58
N GLU A 50 -19.96 -9.10 9.54
CA GLU A 50 -20.80 -9.37 10.70
C GLU A 50 -20.11 -10.41 11.58
N ILE A 51 -19.66 -10.02 12.77
CA ILE A 51 -19.10 -10.96 13.74
C ILE A 51 -20.24 -11.45 14.63
N SER A 52 -20.58 -12.73 14.47
CA SER A 52 -21.42 -13.43 15.44
C SER A 52 -20.70 -13.49 16.78
N GLN A 53 -21.16 -12.70 17.74
CA GLN A 53 -20.54 -12.65 19.06
C GLN A 53 -20.93 -13.91 19.85
N GLN A 54 -19.95 -14.78 20.10
CA GLN A 54 -20.14 -15.88 21.06
C GLN A 54 -20.17 -15.28 22.47
N ARG A 55 -21.23 -15.56 23.24
CA ARG A 55 -21.43 -14.98 24.58
C ARG A 55 -20.22 -15.18 25.46
N SER A 56 -19.67 -14.09 25.99
CA SER A 56 -18.53 -14.17 26.90
C SER A 56 -18.92 -14.88 28.21
N LEU A 57 -17.95 -15.50 28.88
CA LEU A 57 -18.18 -16.14 30.19
C LEU A 57 -18.71 -15.14 31.24
N ILE A 58 -18.34 -13.87 31.11
CA ILE A 58 -18.78 -12.78 31.99
C ILE A 58 -20.25 -12.43 31.72
N GLU A 59 -20.64 -12.32 30.45
CA GLU A 59 -22.05 -12.10 30.05
C GLU A 59 -22.94 -13.23 30.58
N GLN A 60 -22.52 -14.48 30.44
CA GLN A 60 -23.25 -15.64 30.96
C GLN A 60 -23.35 -15.63 32.49
N PHE A 61 -22.29 -15.21 33.19
CA PHE A 61 -22.30 -15.08 34.65
C PHE A 61 -23.27 -13.98 35.10
N PHE A 62 -23.26 -12.83 34.43
CA PHE A 62 -24.13 -11.70 34.73
C PHE A 62 -25.60 -12.04 34.52
N GLU A 63 -25.96 -12.67 33.40
CA GLU A 63 -27.32 -13.14 33.13
C GLU A 63 -27.81 -14.12 34.22
N ARG A 64 -26.97 -15.09 34.62
CA ARG A 64 -27.31 -16.05 35.70
C ARG A 64 -27.44 -15.40 37.07
N ARG A 65 -26.68 -14.33 37.33
CA ARG A 65 -26.65 -13.65 38.64
C ARG A 65 -27.74 -12.59 38.80
N PHE A 66 -28.03 -11.85 37.75
CA PHE A 66 -28.92 -10.67 37.79
C PHE A 66 -30.22 -10.88 37.01
N GLY A 67 -30.38 -11.98 36.27
CA GLY A 67 -31.62 -12.33 35.58
C GLY A 67 -32.01 -11.41 34.43
N GLN A 68 -31.12 -10.50 34.01
CA GLN A 68 -31.35 -9.60 32.89
C GLN A 68 -30.66 -10.15 31.63
N PRO A 69 -31.40 -10.45 30.56
CA PRO A 69 -30.81 -10.86 29.29
C PRO A 69 -30.03 -9.69 28.69
N ILE A 70 -28.78 -9.95 28.29
CA ILE A 70 -27.97 -8.96 27.57
C ILE A 70 -28.36 -9.07 26.08
N PRO A 71 -28.77 -7.96 25.42
CA PRO A 71 -29.07 -7.99 24.00
C PRO A 71 -27.87 -8.50 23.20
N ASN A 72 -28.07 -9.57 22.44
CA ASN A 72 -27.05 -10.10 21.55
C ASN A 72 -27.17 -9.40 20.20
N GLU A 73 -26.62 -8.20 20.10
CA GLU A 73 -26.58 -7.47 18.84
C GLU A 73 -25.35 -7.92 18.03
N PRO A 74 -25.50 -8.23 16.73
CA PRO A 74 -24.38 -8.56 15.89
C PRO A 74 -23.41 -7.37 15.82
N LYS A 75 -22.13 -7.64 16.08
CA LYS A 75 -21.09 -6.61 16.00
C LYS A 75 -20.55 -6.54 14.59
N LEU A 76 -20.59 -5.34 14.01
CA LEU A 76 -19.92 -5.08 12.75
C LEU A 76 -18.42 -4.86 13.00
N SER A 77 -17.59 -5.67 12.34
CA SER A 77 -16.16 -5.45 12.24
C SER A 77 -15.83 -4.81 10.90
N ARG A 78 -14.77 -4.01 10.88
CA ARG A 78 -14.27 -3.37 9.66
C ARG A 78 -12.81 -3.73 9.48
N ALA A 79 -12.47 -4.28 8.32
CA ALA A 79 -11.09 -4.46 7.90
C ALA A 79 -10.76 -3.49 6.76
N ILE A 80 -9.49 -3.10 6.67
CA ILE A 80 -8.98 -2.18 5.66
C ILE A 80 -7.70 -2.77 5.09
N GLY A 81 -7.57 -2.74 3.77
CA GLY A 81 -6.37 -3.14 3.05
C GLY A 81 -6.17 -2.30 1.79
N SER A 82 -5.21 -2.74 0.98
CA SER A 82 -4.91 -2.16 -0.32
C SER A 82 -5.10 -3.19 -1.44
N GLY A 83 -5.16 -2.73 -2.67
CA GLY A 83 -5.14 -3.58 -3.84
C GLY A 83 -4.57 -2.86 -5.06
N PHE A 84 -4.37 -3.61 -6.13
CA PHE A 84 -3.87 -3.12 -7.41
C PHE A 84 -4.87 -3.41 -8.51
N ILE A 85 -5.14 -2.42 -9.36
CA ILE A 85 -5.89 -2.61 -10.60
C ILE A 85 -4.98 -3.36 -11.58
N ILE A 86 -5.43 -4.51 -12.08
CA ILE A 86 -4.66 -5.35 -13.01
C ILE A 86 -5.23 -5.38 -14.43
N SER A 87 -6.42 -4.79 -14.65
CA SER A 87 -7.05 -4.72 -15.97
C SER A 87 -8.04 -3.54 -16.05
N GLU A 88 -8.20 -2.97 -17.24
CA GLU A 88 -9.05 -1.80 -17.52
C GLU A 88 -10.54 -2.11 -17.30
N ASP A 89 -10.93 -3.37 -17.43
CA ASP A 89 -12.28 -3.84 -17.13
C ASP A 89 -12.57 -3.92 -15.61
N GLY A 90 -11.62 -3.60 -14.73
CA GLY A 90 -11.86 -3.43 -13.30
C GLY A 90 -11.59 -4.67 -12.44
N TYR A 91 -10.72 -5.56 -12.88
CA TYR A 91 -10.13 -6.58 -12.01
C TYR A 91 -9.08 -5.97 -11.07
N ILE A 92 -9.16 -6.36 -9.80
CA ILE A 92 -8.30 -5.87 -8.72
C ILE A 92 -7.73 -7.03 -7.94
N LEU A 93 -6.41 -7.02 -7.72
CA LEU A 93 -5.72 -7.98 -6.88
C LEU A 93 -5.55 -7.42 -5.47
N THR A 94 -5.85 -8.22 -4.45
CA THR A 94 -5.64 -7.88 -3.03
C THR A 94 -5.27 -9.14 -2.25
N ASN A 95 -5.05 -8.99 -0.95
CA ASN A 95 -4.85 -10.12 -0.06
C ASN A 95 -6.19 -10.79 0.24
N ARG A 96 -6.17 -12.13 0.31
CA ARG A 96 -7.35 -12.90 0.70
C ARG A 96 -7.79 -12.58 2.13
N HIS A 97 -6.87 -12.52 3.09
CA HIS A 97 -7.22 -12.20 4.49
C HIS A 97 -7.89 -10.83 4.69
N VAL A 98 -7.80 -9.91 3.71
CA VAL A 98 -8.50 -8.62 3.75
C VAL A 98 -9.99 -8.80 3.45
N VAL A 99 -10.37 -9.79 2.65
CA VAL A 99 -11.73 -9.99 2.12
C VAL A 99 -12.42 -11.26 2.61
N ASP A 100 -11.73 -12.09 3.40
CA ASP A 100 -12.31 -13.26 4.06
C ASP A 100 -13.57 -12.86 4.85
N ASP A 101 -14.63 -13.67 4.77
CA ASP A 101 -15.89 -13.49 5.52
C ASP A 101 -16.55 -12.10 5.41
N ALA A 102 -16.14 -11.29 4.43
CA ALA A 102 -16.68 -9.95 4.21
C ALA A 102 -18.10 -10.04 3.66
N GLU A 103 -19.06 -9.44 4.36
CA GLU A 103 -20.43 -9.28 3.87
C GLU A 103 -20.47 -8.26 2.72
N THR A 104 -19.72 -7.17 2.88
CA THR A 104 -19.61 -6.12 1.86
C THR A 104 -18.16 -5.72 1.68
N VAL A 105 -17.71 -5.71 0.42
CA VAL A 105 -16.41 -5.20 -0.01
C VAL A 105 -16.60 -3.91 -0.80
N THR A 106 -15.98 -2.84 -0.34
CA THR A 106 -15.96 -1.53 -1.02
C THR A 106 -14.54 -1.20 -1.43
N VAL A 107 -14.37 -0.84 -2.69
CA VAL A 107 -13.10 -0.37 -3.25
C VAL A 107 -13.18 1.13 -3.43
N ARG A 108 -12.18 1.86 -2.92
CA ARG A 108 -12.02 3.29 -3.13
C ARG A 108 -10.79 3.58 -4.00
N LEU A 109 -11.01 4.24 -5.12
CA LEU A 109 -9.96 4.66 -6.05
C LEU A 109 -9.21 5.90 -5.54
N TRP A 110 -8.08 6.22 -6.16
CA TRP A 110 -7.23 7.37 -5.84
C TRP A 110 -7.97 8.73 -5.90
N ASN A 111 -8.98 8.84 -6.76
CA ASN A 111 -9.82 10.03 -6.94
C ASN A 111 -11.02 10.09 -5.97
N ARG A 112 -11.05 9.20 -4.97
CA ARG A 112 -12.10 9.07 -3.96
C ARG A 112 -13.44 8.54 -4.49
N ARG A 113 -13.52 8.06 -5.73
CA ARG A 113 -14.68 7.29 -6.22
C ARG A 113 -14.72 5.94 -5.50
N GLU A 114 -15.89 5.54 -5.06
CA GLU A 114 -16.12 4.28 -4.33
C GLU A 114 -17.03 3.35 -5.15
N TYR A 115 -16.71 2.06 -5.13
CA TYR A 115 -17.41 1.03 -5.88
C TYR A 115 -17.62 -0.20 -5.00
N LYS A 116 -18.81 -0.79 -5.06
CA LYS A 116 -19.04 -2.12 -4.49
C LYS A 116 -18.30 -3.14 -5.35
N ALA A 117 -17.47 -3.95 -4.72
CA ALA A 117 -16.72 -4.99 -5.40
C ALA A 117 -17.38 -6.36 -5.21
N LYS A 118 -17.21 -7.22 -6.21
CA LYS A 118 -17.53 -8.65 -6.11
C LYS A 118 -16.23 -9.42 -5.95
N VAL A 119 -16.22 -10.38 -5.03
CA VAL A 119 -15.14 -11.37 -4.96
C VAL A 119 -15.33 -12.36 -6.11
N VAL A 120 -14.36 -12.43 -7.00
CA VAL A 120 -14.35 -13.33 -8.17
C VAL A 120 -13.78 -14.69 -7.78
N GLY A 121 -12.72 -14.68 -6.96
CA GLY A 121 -12.08 -15.87 -6.45
C GLY A 121 -11.01 -15.54 -5.42
N THR A 122 -10.63 -16.54 -4.63
CA THR A 122 -9.58 -16.45 -3.62
C THR A 122 -8.69 -17.69 -3.70
N ASP A 123 -7.42 -17.53 -3.34
CA ASP A 123 -6.48 -18.63 -3.14
C ASP A 123 -5.90 -18.59 -1.72
N ALA A 124 -6.09 -19.68 -0.99
CA ALA A 124 -5.61 -19.81 0.37
C ALA A 124 -4.11 -20.08 0.45
N GLY A 125 -3.53 -20.72 -0.58
CA GLY A 125 -2.12 -21.09 -0.60
C GLY A 125 -1.20 -19.86 -0.69
N THR A 126 -1.56 -18.87 -1.49
CA THR A 126 -0.77 -17.64 -1.71
C THR A 126 -1.34 -16.41 -1.02
N ASP A 127 -2.45 -16.54 -0.29
CA ASP A 127 -3.16 -15.41 0.35
C ASP A 127 -3.60 -14.32 -0.64
N VAL A 128 -4.09 -14.70 -1.82
CA VAL A 128 -4.48 -13.78 -2.90
C VAL A 128 -5.99 -13.82 -3.13
N ALA A 129 -6.58 -12.66 -3.41
CA ALA A 129 -7.96 -12.53 -3.83
C ALA A 129 -8.09 -11.66 -5.08
N LEU A 130 -9.00 -12.07 -5.96
CA LEU A 130 -9.39 -11.34 -7.16
C LEU A 130 -10.76 -10.70 -6.95
N LEU A 131 -10.83 -9.39 -7.10
CA LEU A 131 -12.05 -8.61 -7.02
C LEU A 131 -12.43 -8.05 -8.39
N LYS A 132 -13.72 -7.76 -8.58
CA LYS A 132 -14.24 -7.05 -9.76
C LYS A 132 -15.09 -5.87 -9.34
N ILE A 133 -14.81 -4.71 -9.93
CA ILE A 133 -15.64 -3.51 -9.87
C ILE A 133 -16.19 -3.14 -11.25
N ASN A 134 -17.26 -2.36 -11.29
CA ASN A 134 -17.78 -1.76 -12.52
C ASN A 134 -17.44 -0.27 -12.50
N ALA A 135 -16.34 0.09 -13.15
CA ALA A 135 -15.83 1.45 -13.21
C ALA A 135 -15.10 1.66 -14.54
N ASP A 136 -15.11 2.90 -15.02
CA ASP A 136 -14.39 3.32 -16.21
C ASP A 136 -13.15 4.15 -15.82
N ASP A 137 -12.27 4.42 -16.80
CA ASP A 137 -11.07 5.25 -16.62
C ASP A 137 -10.15 4.72 -15.51
N LEU A 138 -9.83 3.42 -15.63
CA LEU A 138 -8.95 2.70 -14.73
C LEU A 138 -7.55 2.60 -15.33
N GLN A 139 -6.52 2.67 -14.48
CA GLN A 139 -5.13 2.54 -14.88
C GLN A 139 -4.55 1.24 -14.31
N PRO A 140 -4.43 0.17 -15.10
CA PRO A 140 -3.78 -1.06 -14.66
C PRO A 140 -2.30 -0.85 -14.34
N VAL A 141 -1.77 -1.64 -13.42
CA VAL A 141 -0.33 -1.75 -13.19
C VAL A 141 0.30 -2.71 -14.21
N ASP A 142 1.51 -2.37 -14.68
CA ASP A 142 2.32 -3.29 -15.48
C ASP A 142 2.89 -4.41 -14.59
N ILE A 143 2.77 -5.66 -15.03
CA ILE A 143 3.33 -6.82 -14.32
C ILE A 143 4.78 -7.00 -14.76
N GLY A 144 5.71 -7.07 -13.79
CA GLY A 144 7.11 -7.32 -14.07
C GLY A 144 7.41 -8.80 -14.33
N ASP A 145 8.38 -9.06 -15.21
CA ASP A 145 9.01 -10.35 -15.45
C ASP A 145 10.41 -10.35 -14.83
N SER A 146 10.69 -11.29 -13.92
CA SER A 146 12.00 -11.41 -13.24
C SER A 146 12.91 -12.41 -13.94
#